data_AF-R7JDH7-F1
#
_entry.id   AF-R7JDH7-F1
#
_cell.length_a   1.000
_cell.length_b   1.000
_cell.length_c   1.000
_cell.angle_alpha   90.00
_cell.angle_beta   90.00
_cell.angle_gamma   90.00
#
_symmetry.space_group_name_H-M   'P 1'
#
loop_
_entity.id
_entity.type
_entity.pdbx_description
1 polymer ?
#
loop_
_entity_poly.entity_id
_entity_poly.type
_entity_poly.pdbx_seq_one_letter_code
_entity_poly.pdbx_strand_id
1 'polypeptide(L)'
;MATTFQIRKIHALKNVIGMDDDLYREMLMSFDVTSSKDLTFTEAAIFVDILEDKAVAINKWIKQPKKYADLNRTENMASDAQLRMIEGLWRDVCYFNDDKFAKKSLRKFLKSKFKVDDIMFLTRAKACKVIQAITAIKKKLKEKSAATLE
;
A
#
# COMPACT_ATOMS: atom_id res chain seq x y z
N MET A 1 -10.66 2.19 -9.98
CA MET A 1 -9.75 2.94 -10.86
C MET A 1 -8.34 2.89 -10.30
N ALA A 2 -7.34 2.82 -11.18
CA ALA A 2 -5.92 2.81 -10.83
C ALA A 2 -5.53 4.11 -10.12
N THR A 3 -4.58 4.01 -9.20
CA THR A 3 -4.04 5.20 -8.52
C THR A 3 -3.07 5.94 -9.42
N THR A 4 -2.92 7.25 -9.20
CA THR A 4 -1.90 8.07 -9.88
C THR A 4 -0.49 7.48 -9.74
N PHE A 5 -0.18 6.89 -8.59
CA PHE A 5 1.10 6.21 -8.37
C PHE A 5 1.28 5.00 -9.28
N GLN A 6 0.26 4.14 -9.40
CA GLN A 6 0.30 2.98 -10.30
C GLN A 6 0.45 3.41 -11.76
N ILE A 7 -0.33 4.40 -12.20
CA ILE A 7 -0.25 4.93 -13.57
C ILE A 7 1.16 5.47 -13.86
N ARG A 8 1.73 6.28 -12.95
CA ARG A 8 3.10 6.78 -13.09
C ARG A 8 4.13 5.64 -13.17
N LYS A 9 3.96 4.61 -12.34
CA LYS A 9 4.85 3.44 -12.34
C LYS A 9 4.76 2.65 -13.64
N ILE A 10 3.55 2.43 -14.17
CA ILE A 10 3.32 1.80 -15.48
C ILE A 10 4.09 2.55 -16.57
N HIS A 11 3.94 3.88 -16.66
CA HIS A 11 4.64 4.66 -17.68
C HIS A 11 6.15 4.69 -17.48
N ALA A 12 6.64 4.73 -16.23
CA ALA A 12 8.07 4.62 -15.96
C ALA A 12 8.61 3.27 -16.46
N LEU A 13 7.92 2.16 -16.17
CA LEU A 13 8.34 0.82 -16.61
C LEU A 13 8.22 0.65 -18.12
N LYS A 14 7.16 1.14 -18.77
CA LYS A 14 7.03 1.20 -20.23
C LYS A 14 8.29 1.81 -20.86
N ASN A 15 8.70 2.97 -20.35
CA ASN A 15 9.88 3.69 -20.84
C ASN A 15 11.19 2.94 -20.56
N VAL A 16 11.34 2.35 -19.37
CA VAL A 16 12.52 1.54 -19.01
C VAL A 16 12.69 0.35 -19.97
N ILE A 17 11.58 -0.33 -20.28
CA ILE A 17 11.57 -1.49 -21.18
C ILE A 17 11.81 -1.05 -22.64
N GLY A 18 11.48 0.19 -22.99
CA GLY A 18 11.52 0.69 -24.37
C GLY A 18 10.37 0.15 -25.21
N MET A 19 9.22 -0.07 -24.58
CA MET A 19 8.03 -0.63 -25.21
C MET A 19 7.36 0.41 -26.12
N ASP A 20 7.10 0.03 -27.37
CA ASP A 20 6.35 0.85 -28.32
C ASP A 20 4.87 1.00 -27.92
N ASP A 21 4.16 1.92 -28.58
CA ASP A 21 2.78 2.24 -28.20
C ASP A 21 1.79 1.13 -28.61
N ASP A 22 2.06 0.40 -29.69
CA ASP A 22 1.18 -0.64 -30.21
C ASP A 22 1.17 -1.86 -29.28
N LEU A 23 2.35 -2.36 -28.90
CA LEU A 23 2.53 -3.42 -27.92
C LEU A 23 1.96 -3.03 -26.55
N TYR A 24 2.14 -1.76 -26.14
CA TYR A 24 1.57 -1.25 -24.90
C TYR A 24 0.03 -1.30 -24.91
N ARG A 25 -0.60 -0.91 -26.02
CA ARG A 25 -2.05 -0.97 -26.18
C ARG A 25 -2.57 -2.40 -26.26
N GLU A 26 -1.88 -3.27 -26.99
CA GLU A 26 -2.21 -4.70 -27.07
C GLU A 26 -2.20 -5.33 -25.67
N MET A 27 -1.18 -5.04 -24.85
CA MET A 27 -1.14 -5.54 -23.48
C MET A 27 -2.28 -5.00 -22.61
N LEU A 28 -2.69 -3.73 -22.79
CA LEU A 28 -3.85 -3.17 -22.10
C LEU A 28 -5.17 -3.84 -22.52
N MET A 29 -5.30 -4.22 -23.80
CA MET A 29 -6.48 -4.94 -24.28
C MET A 29 -6.66 -6.31 -23.63
N SER A 30 -5.59 -6.94 -23.11
CA SER A 30 -5.72 -8.18 -22.32
C SER A 30 -6.52 -8.00 -21.01
N PHE A 31 -6.71 -6.76 -20.58
CA PHE A 31 -7.57 -6.35 -19.46
C PHE A 31 -8.88 -5.69 -19.95
N ASP A 32 -9.21 -5.81 -21.24
CA ASP A 32 -10.37 -5.17 -21.89
C ASP A 32 -10.40 -3.64 -21.77
N VAL A 33 -9.23 -2.99 -21.61
CA VAL A 33 -9.10 -1.53 -21.52
C VAL A 33 -8.21 -0.95 -22.60
N THR A 34 -8.41 0.32 -22.91
CA THR A 34 -7.60 1.06 -23.91
C THR A 34 -6.61 2.02 -23.26
N SER A 35 -6.73 2.26 -21.95
CA SER A 35 -5.92 3.20 -21.19
C SER A 35 -5.60 2.64 -19.81
N SER A 36 -4.38 2.89 -19.33
CA SER A 36 -3.97 2.54 -17.96
C SER A 36 -4.76 3.25 -16.87
N LYS A 37 -5.48 4.33 -17.21
CA LYS A 37 -6.40 5.02 -16.29
C LYS A 37 -7.65 4.20 -16.01
N ASP A 38 -8.07 3.36 -16.95
CA ASP A 38 -9.32 2.61 -16.87
C ASP A 38 -9.16 1.29 -16.10
N LEU A 39 -7.91 0.88 -15.88
CA LEU A 39 -7.60 -0.27 -15.03
C LEU A 39 -8.20 -0.10 -13.63
N THR A 40 -8.70 -1.19 -13.06
CA THR A 40 -8.99 -1.28 -11.64
C THR A 40 -7.69 -1.24 -10.83
N PHE A 41 -7.80 -1.04 -9.52
CA PHE A 41 -6.64 -1.05 -8.64
C PHE A 41 -5.86 -2.38 -8.72
N THR A 42 -6.59 -3.49 -8.82
CA THR A 42 -6.03 -4.84 -8.88
C THR A 42 -5.38 -5.10 -10.23
N GLU A 43 -6.06 -4.78 -11.33
CA GLU A 43 -5.49 -4.95 -12.68
C GLU A 43 -4.25 -4.10 -12.87
N ALA A 44 -4.25 -2.84 -12.38
CA ALA A 44 -3.06 -2.00 -12.42
C ALA A 44 -1.89 -2.57 -11.59
N ALA A 45 -2.17 -3.24 -10.47
CA ALA A 45 -1.14 -3.92 -9.68
C ALA A 45 -0.56 -5.13 -10.45
N ILE A 46 -1.41 -5.95 -11.05
CA ILE A 46 -1.02 -7.09 -11.89
C ILE A 46 -0.19 -6.60 -13.09
N PHE A 47 -0.64 -5.54 -13.76
CA PHE A 47 0.04 -4.99 -14.92
C PHE A 47 1.42 -4.40 -14.55
N VAL A 48 1.53 -3.72 -13.40
CA VAL A 48 2.84 -3.31 -12.86
C VAL A 48 3.74 -4.52 -12.63
N ASP A 49 3.24 -5.59 -12.02
CA ASP A 49 4.06 -6.79 -11.74
C ASP A 49 4.58 -7.43 -13.04
N ILE A 50 3.74 -7.54 -14.08
CA ILE A 50 4.11 -8.01 -15.42
C ILE A 50 5.21 -7.14 -16.03
N LEU A 51 5.06 -5.82 -15.99
CA LEU A 51 6.05 -4.89 -16.53
C LEU A 51 7.35 -4.94 -15.74
N GLU A 52 7.30 -5.04 -14.41
CA GLU A 52 8.50 -5.23 -13.61
C GLU A 52 9.22 -6.53 -13.95
N ASP A 53 8.51 -7.65 -14.15
CA ASP A 53 9.13 -8.92 -14.55
C ASP A 53 9.83 -8.82 -15.90
N LYS A 54 9.19 -8.16 -16.88
CA LYS A 54 9.82 -7.87 -18.18
C LYS A 54 11.07 -7.00 -18.03
N ALA A 55 11.01 -5.97 -17.19
CA ALA A 55 12.13 -5.06 -16.96
C ALA A 55 13.30 -5.74 -16.20
N VAL A 56 12.99 -6.65 -15.28
CA VAL A 56 13.98 -7.49 -14.59
C VAL A 56 14.64 -8.46 -15.56
N ALA A 57 13.87 -9.10 -16.44
CA ALA A 57 14.39 -10.05 -17.43
C ALA A 57 15.43 -9.44 -18.38
N ILE A 58 15.33 -8.12 -18.64
CA ILE A 58 16.30 -7.36 -19.45
C ILE A 58 17.34 -6.61 -18.60
N ASN A 59 17.45 -6.92 -17.30
CA ASN A 59 18.38 -6.31 -16.34
C ASN A 59 18.29 -4.77 -16.24
N LYS A 60 17.13 -4.19 -16.53
CA LYS A 60 16.89 -2.74 -16.41
C LYS A 60 16.08 -2.35 -15.17
N TRP A 61 15.71 -3.31 -14.34
CA TRP A 61 14.97 -3.07 -13.10
C TRP A 61 15.37 -4.05 -12.01
N ILE A 62 15.38 -3.56 -10.78
CA ILE A 62 15.56 -4.38 -9.58
C ILE A 62 14.30 -4.23 -8.74
N LYS A 63 13.52 -5.32 -8.63
CA LYS A 63 12.31 -5.35 -7.79
C LYS A 63 12.70 -5.06 -6.34
N GLN A 64 12.14 -3.98 -5.80
CA GLN A 64 12.34 -3.64 -4.40
C GLN A 64 11.48 -4.57 -3.53
N PRO A 65 12.05 -5.18 -2.48
CA PRO A 65 11.26 -5.99 -1.57
C PRO A 65 10.21 -5.12 -0.89
N LYS A 66 9.05 -5.71 -0.59
CA LYS A 66 8.03 -5.01 0.19
C LYS A 66 8.61 -4.72 1.58
N LYS A 67 8.28 -3.55 2.14
CA LYS A 67 8.69 -3.16 3.50
C LYS A 67 8.42 -4.30 4.49
N TYR A 68 9.41 -4.67 5.30
CA TYR A 68 9.39 -5.77 6.28
C TYR A 68 9.52 -7.20 5.73
N ALA A 69 9.65 -7.41 4.42
CA ALA A 69 9.72 -8.75 3.84
C ALA A 69 10.91 -9.60 4.34
N ASP A 70 11.91 -8.96 4.95
CA ASP A 70 13.16 -9.54 5.44
C ASP A 70 13.15 -9.82 6.96
N LEU A 71 12.05 -9.54 7.67
CA LEU A 71 12.01 -9.65 9.12
C LEU A 71 11.98 -11.09 9.67
N ASN A 72 11.73 -12.10 8.83
CA ASN A 72 11.69 -13.54 9.20
C ASN A 72 10.96 -13.82 10.52
N ARG A 73 9.74 -13.30 10.66
CA ARG A 73 9.01 -13.29 11.94
C ARG A 73 8.36 -14.65 12.24
N THR A 74 8.40 -15.06 13.50
CA THR A 74 7.72 -16.28 13.98
C THR A 74 6.20 -16.16 13.81
N GLU A 75 5.49 -17.30 13.72
CA GLU A 75 4.05 -17.35 13.46
C GLU A 75 3.19 -16.56 14.46
N ASN A 76 3.61 -16.51 15.74
CA ASN A 76 2.91 -15.78 16.80
C ASN A 76 3.00 -14.25 16.68
N MET A 77 3.91 -13.74 15.84
CA MET A 77 4.13 -12.31 15.64
C MET A 77 3.21 -11.79 14.53
N ALA A 78 2.98 -10.47 14.55
CA ALA A 78 2.31 -9.81 13.45
C ALA A 78 3.06 -10.06 12.13
N SER A 79 2.33 -10.43 11.09
CA SER A 79 2.90 -10.61 9.74
C SER A 79 3.31 -9.28 9.13
N ASP A 80 4.24 -9.31 8.19
CA ASP A 80 4.74 -8.13 7.48
C ASP A 80 3.60 -7.37 6.79
N ALA A 81 2.63 -8.10 6.25
CA ALA A 81 1.42 -7.53 5.66
C ALA A 81 0.56 -6.77 6.69
N GLN A 82 0.38 -7.32 7.89
CA GLN A 82 -0.33 -6.64 8.97
C GLN A 82 0.40 -5.38 9.44
N LEU A 83 1.74 -5.41 9.54
CA LEU A 83 2.53 -4.23 9.89
C LEU A 83 2.33 -3.10 8.86
N ARG A 84 2.45 -3.42 7.56
CA ARG A 84 2.19 -2.47 6.46
C ARG A 84 0.76 -1.94 6.50
N MET A 85 -0.23 -2.80 6.76
CA MET A 85 -1.64 -2.41 6.85
C MET A 85 -1.88 -1.43 8.00
N ILE A 86 -1.29 -1.67 9.18
CA ILE A 86 -1.41 -0.78 10.34
C ILE A 86 -0.83 0.60 10.03
N GLU A 87 0.37 0.65 9.43
CA GLU A 87 0.98 1.94 9.05
C GLU A 87 0.13 2.69 8.02
N GLY A 88 -0.37 2.00 6.99
CA GLY A 88 -1.23 2.60 5.96
C GLY A 88 -2.55 3.13 6.54
N LEU A 89 -3.25 2.32 7.34
CA LEU A 89 -4.48 2.75 8.00
C LEU A 89 -4.24 3.91 8.96
N TRP A 90 -3.10 3.91 9.67
CA TRP A 90 -2.77 5.01 10.56
C TRP A 90 -2.53 6.31 9.80
N ARG A 91 -1.91 6.24 8.61
CA ARG A 91 -1.73 7.41 7.74
C ARG A 91 -3.02 8.07 7.36
N ASP A 92 -4.04 7.28 7.08
CA ASP A 92 -5.36 7.80 6.70
C ASP A 92 -6.06 8.55 7.83
N VAL A 93 -5.72 8.29 9.09
CA VAL A 93 -6.37 8.89 10.26
C VAL A 93 -5.47 9.87 11.02
N CYS A 94 -4.17 9.90 10.72
CA CYS A 94 -3.24 10.79 11.39
C CYS A 94 -3.45 12.23 10.93
N TYR A 95 -3.25 13.17 11.85
CA TYR A 95 -3.54 14.58 11.60
C TYR A 95 -2.63 15.21 10.55
N PHE A 96 -1.33 14.87 10.56
CA PHE A 96 -0.36 15.34 9.59
C PHE A 96 0.13 14.18 8.73
N ASN A 97 0.07 14.35 7.41
CA ASN A 97 0.62 13.39 6.46
C ASN A 97 2.16 13.54 6.34
N ASP A 98 2.86 13.35 7.45
CA ASP A 98 4.32 13.36 7.55
C ASP A 98 4.86 12.06 8.18
N ASP A 99 5.93 11.51 7.63
CA ASP A 99 6.51 10.22 8.02
C ASP A 99 6.94 10.17 9.47
N LYS A 100 7.64 11.23 9.90
CA LYS A 100 8.16 11.32 11.26
C LYS A 100 7.01 11.45 12.26
N PHE A 101 6.02 12.27 11.94
CA PHE A 101 4.83 12.47 12.76
C PHE A 101 3.97 11.21 12.85
N ALA A 102 3.66 10.57 11.72
CA ALA A 102 2.84 9.37 11.67
C ALA A 102 3.47 8.24 12.49
N LYS A 103 4.78 8.01 12.35
CA LYS A 103 5.50 7.00 13.14
C LYS A 103 5.47 7.31 14.64
N LYS A 104 5.75 8.56 15.03
CA LYS A 104 5.75 8.97 16.45
C LYS A 104 4.36 8.88 17.07
N SER A 105 3.33 9.33 16.36
CA SER A 105 1.94 9.31 16.82
C SER A 105 1.40 7.88 16.91
N LEU A 106 1.75 6.99 15.98
CA LEU A 106 1.39 5.57 16.02
C LEU A 106 1.96 4.90 17.26
N ARG A 107 3.26 5.10 17.56
CA ARG A 107 3.89 4.57 18.79
C ARG A 107 3.15 5.05 20.05
N LYS A 108 2.81 6.34 20.11
CA LYS A 108 2.05 6.91 21.23
C LYS A 108 0.67 6.25 21.39
N PHE A 109 -0.03 6.02 20.28
CA PHE A 109 -1.32 5.32 20.27
C PHE A 109 -1.20 3.88 20.76
N LEU A 110 -0.24 3.12 20.22
CA LEU A 110 0.02 1.73 20.62
C LEU A 110 0.38 1.62 22.10
N LYS A 111 1.24 2.51 22.60
CA LYS A 111 1.64 2.54 24.01
C LYS A 111 0.46 2.85 24.92
N SER A 112 -0.37 3.82 24.55
CA SER A 112 -1.54 4.23 25.33
C SER A 112 -2.61 3.12 25.41
N LYS A 113 -3.00 2.58 24.25
CA LYS A 113 -4.19 1.70 24.12
C LYS A 113 -3.88 0.21 24.21
N PHE A 114 -2.70 -0.22 23.77
CA PHE A 114 -2.36 -1.64 23.66
C PHE A 114 -1.16 -2.06 24.53
N LYS A 115 -0.53 -1.09 25.22
CA LYS A 115 0.69 -1.27 26.02
C LYS A 115 1.80 -1.90 25.18
N VAL A 116 2.01 -1.37 23.97
CA VAL A 116 3.04 -1.80 23.02
C VAL A 116 3.83 -0.57 22.58
N ASP A 117 5.16 -0.59 22.71
CA ASP A 117 5.98 0.59 22.42
C ASP A 117 6.19 0.85 20.92
N ASP A 118 6.21 -0.20 20.10
CA ASP A 118 6.44 -0.13 18.66
C ASP A 118 5.70 -1.26 17.91
N ILE A 119 5.32 -1.00 16.64
CA ILE A 119 4.69 -1.99 15.76
C ILE A 119 5.51 -3.29 15.65
N MET A 120 6.84 -3.20 15.79
CA MET A 120 7.76 -4.34 15.74
C MET A 120 7.53 -5.35 16.88
N PHE A 121 6.88 -4.95 17.97
CA PHE A 121 6.58 -5.82 19.11
C PHE A 121 5.15 -6.36 19.09
N LEU A 122 4.41 -6.16 17.98
CA LEU A 122 3.05 -6.68 17.87
C LEU A 122 3.05 -8.20 17.64
N THR A 123 2.26 -8.88 18.46
CA THR A 123 1.80 -10.25 18.20
C THR A 123 0.68 -10.24 17.17
N ARG A 124 0.45 -11.37 16.51
CA ARG A 124 -0.65 -11.52 15.52
C ARG A 124 -2.00 -11.13 16.11
N ALA A 125 -2.30 -11.63 17.31
CA ALA A 125 -3.55 -11.33 18.00
C ALA A 125 -3.71 -9.84 18.35
N LYS A 126 -2.64 -9.16 18.80
CA LYS A 126 -2.69 -7.72 19.08
C LYS A 126 -2.81 -6.91 17.78
N ALA A 127 -2.14 -7.29 16.70
CA ALA A 127 -2.24 -6.61 15.42
C ALA A 127 -3.67 -6.58 14.88
N CYS A 128 -4.42 -7.70 14.97
CA CYS A 128 -5.84 -7.73 14.59
C CYS A 128 -6.68 -6.70 15.37
N LYS A 129 -6.47 -6.60 16.69
CA LYS A 129 -7.18 -5.63 17.54
C LYS A 129 -6.80 -4.18 17.21
N VAL A 130 -5.52 -3.93 16.89
CA VAL A 130 -5.04 -2.61 16.45
C VAL A 130 -5.72 -2.21 15.14
N ILE A 131 -5.74 -3.10 14.14
CA ILE A 131 -6.40 -2.85 12.84
C ILE A 131 -7.87 -2.47 13.06
N GLN A 132 -8.62 -3.28 13.82
CA GLN A 132 -10.02 -3.01 14.14
C GLN A 132 -10.23 -1.64 14.80
N ALA A 133 -9.37 -1.28 15.76
CA ALA A 133 -9.46 0.02 16.44
C ALA A 133 -9.20 1.19 15.49
N ILE A 134 -8.20 1.10 14.61
CA ILE A 134 -7.90 2.16 13.63
C ILE A 134 -9.03 2.28 12.61
N THR A 135 -9.57 1.16 12.12
CA THR A 135 -10.72 1.16 11.21
C THR A 135 -11.95 1.82 11.84
N ALA A 136 -12.21 1.57 13.13
CA ALA A 136 -13.29 2.23 13.85
C ALA A 136 -13.07 3.76 13.98
N ILE A 137 -11.83 4.19 14.22
CA ILE A 137 -11.47 5.62 14.20
C ILE A 137 -11.74 6.22 12.82
N LYS A 138 -11.26 5.56 11.75
CA LYS A 138 -11.45 6.01 10.36
C LYS A 138 -12.94 6.16 10.02
N LYS A 139 -13.76 5.20 10.43
CA LYS A 139 -15.23 5.24 10.24
C LYS A 139 -15.84 6.47 10.94
N LYS A 140 -15.51 6.69 12.21
CA LYS A 140 -16.01 7.85 12.98
C LYS A 140 -15.58 9.18 12.39
N LEU A 141 -14.36 9.29 11.85
CA LEU A 141 -13.91 10.49 11.16
C LEU A 141 -14.72 10.75 9.89
N LYS A 142 -14.98 9.71 9.09
CA LYS A 142 -15.80 9.81 7.88
C LYS A 142 -17.24 10.24 8.19
N GLU A 143 -17.85 9.66 9.22
CA GLU A 143 -19.20 10.03 9.69
C GLU A 143 -19.26 11.50 10.16
N LYS A 144 -18.26 11.94 10.93
CA LYS A 144 -18.17 13.34 11.37
C LYS A 144 -18.03 14.31 10.20
N SER A 145 -17.15 14.01 9.24
CA SER A 145 -16.96 14.86 8.06
C SER A 145 -18.23 14.98 7.23
N ALA A 146 -19.01 13.89 7.10
CA ALA A 146 -20.30 13.92 6.41
C ALA A 146 -21.35 14.78 7.15
N ALA A 147 -21.41 14.69 8.48
CA ALA A 147 -22.37 15.45 9.28
C ALA A 147 -22.10 16.96 9.32
N THR A 148 -20.87 17.42 9.03
CA THR A 148 -20.53 18.85 8.91
C THR A 148 -20.84 19.45 7.54
N LEU A 149 -21.29 18.64 6.57
CA LEU A 149 -21.64 19.09 5.22
C LEU A 149 -23.16 19.18 5.01
N GLU A 150 -23.95 18.84 6.02
CA GLU A 150 -25.41 19.09 6.13
C GLU A 150 -25.66 20.32 7.02
#